data_AF-A0A5N8YBF9-F1
#
_entry.id   AF-A0A5N8YBF9-F1
#
_cell.length_a   1.000
_cell.length_b   1.000
_cell.length_c   1.000
_cell.angle_alpha   90.00
_cell.angle_beta   90.00
_cell.angle_gamma   90.00
#
_symmetry.space_group_name_H-M   'P 1'
#
loop_
_entity.id
_entity.type
_entity.pdbx_description
1 polymer ?
#
loop_
_entity_poly.entity_id
_entity_poly.type
_entity_poly.pdbx_seq_one_letter_code
_entity_poly.pdbx_strand_id
1 'polypeptide(L)'
;MTLNEGFLLLIRWFHALSAVIWVGGSMFYVLVLRSQQRRAGGQGPAMSPEALSQFHGLVDTCIAVLVVTGTVLLFDRITEASTEAAYIITVSVKIGLALWMFAIARRRWQRQRPTQVQPTFHSVPQRGFLTRAMGLMSGINMTVILGIAVFFLSDLLAFIFEEGLTGR
;
A
#
# COMPACT_ATOMS: atom_id res chain seq x y z
N MET A 1 -24.07 22.85 0.88
CA MET A 1 -23.02 22.09 1.59
C MET A 1 -22.83 22.71 2.96
N THR A 2 -23.00 21.92 4.01
CA THR A 2 -22.62 22.32 5.37
C THR A 2 -21.10 22.26 5.54
N LEU A 3 -20.54 22.94 6.54
CA LEU A 3 -19.10 22.91 6.83
C LEU A 3 -18.60 21.48 7.11
N ASN A 4 -19.44 20.66 7.75
CA ASN A 4 -19.14 19.25 8.03
C ASN A 4 -19.07 18.42 6.75
N GLU A 5 -20.05 18.56 5.85
CA GLU A 5 -20.05 17.89 4.54
C GLU A 5 -18.82 18.27 3.71
N GLY A 6 -18.46 19.56 3.67
CA GLY A 6 -17.27 20.03 2.97
C GLY A 6 -15.97 19.46 3.54
N PHE A 7 -15.87 19.37 4.86
CA PHE A 7 -14.73 18.77 5.55
C PHE A 7 -14.60 17.27 5.25
N LEU A 8 -15.70 16.51 5.34
CA LEU A 8 -15.69 15.08 5.04
C LEU A 8 -15.39 14.80 3.57
N LEU A 9 -15.89 15.62 2.64
CA LEU A 9 -15.56 15.54 1.22
C LEU A 9 -14.05 15.71 1.00
N LEU A 10 -13.45 16.71 1.65
CA LEU A 10 -12.01 16.98 1.59
C LEU A 10 -11.20 15.80 2.13
N ILE A 11 -11.60 15.24 3.27
CA ILE A 11 -10.97 14.05 3.87
C ILE A 11 -11.01 12.86 2.89
N ARG A 12 -12.20 12.56 2.31
CA ARG A 12 -12.37 11.47 1.34
C ARG A 12 -11.48 11.68 0.11
N TRP A 13 -11.40 12.91 -0.36
CA TRP A 13 -10.58 13.27 -1.51
C TRP A 13 -9.08 13.06 -1.24
N PHE A 14 -8.57 13.52 -0.08
CA PHE A 14 -7.18 13.28 0.32
C PHE A 14 -6.86 11.81 0.56
N HIS A 15 -7.80 11.05 1.14
CA HIS A 15 -7.65 9.61 1.33
C HIS A 15 -7.49 8.90 -0.02
N ALA A 16 -8.39 9.20 -0.97
CA ALA A 16 -8.36 8.62 -2.31
C ALA A 16 -7.09 9.01 -3.08
N LEU A 17 -6.71 10.29 -3.04
CA LEU A 17 -5.49 10.79 -3.69
C LEU A 17 -4.25 10.07 -3.15
N SER A 18 -4.14 9.92 -1.83
CA SER A 18 -3.00 9.24 -1.20
C SER A 18 -2.96 7.75 -1.53
N ALA A 19 -4.12 7.10 -1.61
CA ALA A 19 -4.23 5.70 -2.02
C ALA A 19 -3.72 5.52 -3.45
N VAL A 20 -4.16 6.37 -4.39
CA VAL A 20 -3.77 6.31 -5.80
C VAL A 20 -2.27 6.55 -5.96
N ILE A 21 -1.73 7.60 -5.34
CA ILE A 21 -0.30 7.94 -5.43
C ILE A 21 0.55 6.79 -4.86
N TRP A 22 0.17 6.23 -3.72
CA TRP A 22 0.94 5.20 -3.07
C TRP A 22 0.93 3.86 -3.83
N VAL A 23 -0.25 3.42 -4.27
CA VAL A 23 -0.38 2.18 -5.06
C VAL A 23 0.28 2.35 -6.42
N GLY A 24 0.03 3.46 -7.11
CA GLY A 24 0.63 3.78 -8.40
C GLY A 24 2.15 3.90 -8.34
N GLY A 25 2.69 4.61 -7.35
CA GLY A 25 4.13 4.72 -7.12
C GLY A 25 4.79 3.37 -6.81
N SER A 26 4.12 2.53 -6.01
CA SER A 26 4.58 1.16 -5.73
C SER A 26 4.60 0.30 -7.00
N MET A 27 3.58 0.43 -7.85
CA MET A 27 3.50 -0.29 -9.12
C MET A 27 4.58 0.17 -10.11
N PHE A 28 4.79 1.48 -10.24
CA PHE A 28 5.85 2.05 -11.06
C PHE A 28 7.24 1.55 -10.63
N TYR A 29 7.50 1.54 -9.32
CA TYR A 29 8.76 1.02 -8.79
C TYR A 29 9.02 -0.44 -9.20
N VAL A 30 8.02 -1.31 -9.12
CA VAL A 30 8.16 -2.73 -9.47
C VAL A 30 8.34 -2.94 -10.96
N LEU A 31 7.43 -2.36 -11.74
CA LEU A 31 7.29 -2.69 -13.16
C LEU A 31 8.37 -2.01 -14.00
N VAL A 32 8.82 -0.81 -13.59
CA VAL A 32 9.75 0.00 -14.37
C VAL A 32 11.14 -0.03 -13.75
N LEU A 33 11.32 0.58 -12.58
CA LEU A 33 12.64 0.80 -11.98
C LEU A 33 13.36 -0.51 -11.66
N ARG A 34 12.66 -1.41 -10.96
CA ARG A 34 13.23 -2.68 -10.55
C ARG A 34 13.46 -3.63 -11.73
N SER A 35 12.58 -3.62 -12.72
CA SER A 35 12.73 -4.48 -13.91
C SER A 35 13.97 -4.08 -14.71
N GLN A 36 14.23 -2.78 -14.86
CA GLN A 36 15.45 -2.28 -15.49
C GLN A 36 16.71 -2.68 -14.71
N GLN A 37 16.70 -2.54 -13.38
CA GLN A 37 17.85 -2.92 -12.55
C GLN A 37 18.18 -4.41 -12.64
N ARG A 38 17.15 -5.27 -12.69
CA ARG A 38 17.31 -6.72 -12.90
C ARG A 38 17.88 -7.04 -14.28
N ARG A 39 17.47 -6.31 -15.32
CA ARG A 39 17.97 -6.49 -16.70
C ARG A 39 19.41 -6.00 -16.85
N ALA A 40 19.80 -4.94 -16.16
CA ALA A 40 21.16 -4.38 -16.15
C ALA A 40 22.17 -5.17 -15.28
N GLY A 41 21.88 -6.44 -14.93
CA GLY A 41 22.78 -7.28 -14.14
C GLY A 41 22.99 -6.81 -12.70
N GLY A 42 22.15 -5.91 -12.17
CA GLY A 42 22.24 -5.42 -10.79
C GLY A 42 23.42 -4.47 -10.49
N GLN A 43 24.18 -4.07 -11.51
CA GLN A 43 25.46 -3.35 -11.33
C GLN A 43 25.31 -1.81 -11.20
N GLY A 44 24.09 -1.28 -11.10
CA GLY A 44 23.84 0.14 -10.85
C GLY A 44 22.57 0.38 -10.04
N PRO A 45 22.50 1.48 -9.27
CA PRO A 45 21.27 1.87 -8.59
C PRO A 45 20.21 2.27 -9.64
N ALA A 46 18.99 1.71 -9.54
CA ALA A 46 17.89 2.02 -10.46
C ALA A 46 17.51 3.51 -10.48
N MET A 47 17.86 4.22 -9.41
CA MET A 47 17.51 5.59 -9.13
C MET A 47 18.62 6.17 -8.23
N SER A 48 18.93 7.46 -8.34
CA SER A 48 19.92 8.09 -7.47
C SER A 48 19.51 7.98 -5.99
N PRO A 49 20.48 7.94 -5.05
CA PRO A 49 20.16 7.90 -3.61
C PRO A 49 19.24 9.03 -3.16
N GLU A 50 19.39 10.22 -3.74
CA GLU A 50 18.55 11.39 -3.48
C GLU A 50 17.11 11.17 -3.94
N ALA A 51 16.91 10.71 -5.17
CA ALA A 51 15.57 10.44 -5.70
C ALA A 51 14.88 9.28 -4.95
N LEU A 52 15.64 8.26 -4.50
CA LEU A 52 15.12 7.23 -3.59
C LEU A 52 14.66 7.83 -2.25
N SER A 53 15.43 8.75 -1.68
CA SER A 53 15.07 9.42 -0.42
C SER A 53 13.80 10.25 -0.56
N GLN A 54 13.62 10.95 -1.69
CA GLN A 54 12.40 11.71 -2.00
C GLN A 54 11.20 10.79 -2.22
N PHE A 55 11.39 9.69 -2.96
CA PHE A 55 10.35 8.68 -3.14
C PHE A 55 9.91 8.09 -1.79
N HIS A 56 10.84 7.84 -0.88
CA HIS A 56 10.52 7.38 0.47
C HIS A 56 9.73 8.43 1.26
N GLY A 57 10.16 9.70 1.24
CA GLY A 57 9.43 10.78 1.90
C GLY A 57 7.99 10.91 1.39
N LEU A 58 7.79 10.75 0.08
CA LEU A 58 6.46 10.76 -0.55
C LEU A 58 5.61 9.56 -0.08
N VAL A 59 6.21 8.36 -0.05
CA VAL A 59 5.51 7.15 0.42
C VAL A 59 5.13 7.26 1.90
N ASP A 60 6.04 7.71 2.76
CA ASP A 60 5.77 7.92 4.19
C ASP A 60 4.66 8.96 4.39
N THR A 61 4.64 10.01 3.58
CA THR A 61 3.57 11.02 3.58
C THR A 61 2.23 10.40 3.19
N CYS A 62 2.17 9.59 2.12
CA CYS A 62 0.94 8.92 1.73
C CYS A 62 0.43 7.97 2.81
N ILE A 63 1.32 7.20 3.47
CA ILE A 63 0.94 6.32 4.58
C ILE A 63 0.35 7.14 5.74
N ALA A 64 1.00 8.24 6.11
CA ALA A 64 0.51 9.12 7.18
C ALA A 64 -0.87 9.67 6.85
N VAL A 65 -1.08 10.20 5.63
CA VAL A 65 -2.38 10.73 5.20
C VAL A 65 -3.43 9.63 5.18
N LEU A 66 -3.13 8.43 4.66
CA LEU A 66 -4.05 7.30 4.63
C LEU A 66 -4.50 6.86 6.03
N VAL A 67 -3.58 6.82 6.99
CA VAL A 67 -3.88 6.47 8.38
C VAL A 67 -4.77 7.53 9.00
N VAL A 68 -4.38 8.81 8.94
CA VAL A 68 -5.14 9.91 9.57
C VAL A 68 -6.54 10.03 8.97
N THR A 69 -6.63 10.12 7.64
CA THR A 69 -7.92 10.26 6.95
C THR A 69 -8.78 9.01 7.09
N GLY A 70 -8.17 7.82 7.06
CA GLY A 70 -8.87 6.55 7.26
C GLY A 70 -9.48 6.45 8.66
N THR A 71 -8.77 6.92 9.69
CA THR A 71 -9.31 6.98 11.05
C THR A 71 -10.49 7.94 11.15
N VAL A 72 -10.42 9.13 10.55
CA VAL A 72 -11.55 10.09 10.54
C VAL A 72 -12.78 9.49 9.86
N LEU A 73 -12.61 8.88 8.69
CA LEU A 73 -13.71 8.25 7.94
C LEU A 73 -14.31 7.04 8.68
N LEU A 74 -13.48 6.30 9.42
CA LEU A 74 -13.95 5.20 10.26
C LEU A 74 -14.85 5.74 11.39
N PHE A 75 -14.41 6.79 12.09
CA PHE A 75 -15.18 7.39 13.19
C PHE A 75 -16.51 7.97 12.72
N ASP A 76 -16.48 8.75 11.63
CA ASP A 76 -17.68 9.32 11.00
C ASP A 76 -18.73 8.24 10.75
N ARG A 77 -18.28 7.08 10.27
CA ARG A 77 -19.17 6.00 9.88
C ARG A 77 -19.66 5.14 11.04
N ILE A 78 -18.82 4.78 12.01
CA ILE A 78 -19.29 3.98 13.17
C ILE A 78 -20.28 4.75 14.04
N THR A 79 -20.30 6.09 13.95
CA THR A 79 -21.29 6.92 14.64
C THR A 79 -22.64 7.02 13.91
N GLU A 80 -22.73 6.48 12.69
CA GLU A 80 -23.97 6.47 11.91
C GLU A 80 -24.87 5.30 12.33
N ALA A 81 -26.11 5.61 12.71
CA ALA A 81 -27.04 4.67 13.33
C ALA A 81 -27.50 3.50 12.42
N SER A 82 -27.27 3.61 11.11
CA SER A 82 -27.67 2.63 10.08
C SER A 82 -26.51 1.79 9.56
N THR A 83 -25.45 1.58 10.36
CA THR A 83 -24.29 0.82 9.91
C THR A 83 -24.59 -0.69 9.85
N GLU A 84 -24.66 -1.23 8.63
CA GLU A 84 -24.93 -2.65 8.38
C GLU A 84 -23.74 -3.56 8.77
N ALA A 85 -24.01 -4.79 9.21
CA ALA A 85 -22.96 -5.74 9.61
C ALA A 85 -21.98 -6.08 8.47
N ALA A 86 -22.48 -6.17 7.22
CA ALA A 86 -21.66 -6.39 6.02
C ALA A 86 -20.64 -5.25 5.78
N TYR A 87 -21.03 -4.01 6.10
CA TYR A 87 -20.15 -2.85 6.01
C TYR A 87 -19.00 -2.94 7.03
N ILE A 88 -19.31 -3.27 8.29
CA ILE A 88 -18.31 -3.41 9.36
C ILE A 88 -17.29 -4.51 9.02
N ILE A 89 -17.76 -5.66 8.54
CA ILE A 89 -16.88 -6.77 8.13
C ILE A 89 -15.91 -6.29 7.04
N THR A 90 -16.43 -5.64 6.01
CA THR A 90 -15.62 -5.29 4.85
C THR A 90 -14.64 -4.15 5.16
N VAL A 91 -15.03 -3.18 5.99
CA VAL A 91 -14.12 -2.17 6.55
C VAL A 91 -13.02 -2.81 7.41
N SER A 92 -13.37 -3.80 8.24
CA SER A 92 -12.40 -4.51 9.09
C SER A 92 -11.37 -5.27 8.24
N VAL A 93 -11.81 -5.94 7.18
CA VAL A 93 -10.93 -6.59 6.20
C VAL A 93 -10.02 -5.57 5.53
N LYS A 94 -10.56 -4.42 5.10
CA LYS A 94 -9.79 -3.34 4.48
C LYS A 94 -8.69 -2.81 5.39
N ILE A 95 -9.01 -2.59 6.66
CA ILE A 95 -8.04 -2.14 7.68
C ILE A 95 -6.96 -3.21 7.88
N GLY A 96 -7.33 -4.48 8.03
CA GLY A 96 -6.39 -5.59 8.18
C GLY A 96 -5.40 -5.68 7.01
N LEU A 97 -5.91 -5.59 5.78
CA LEU A 97 -5.08 -5.56 4.57
C LEU A 97 -4.17 -4.34 4.53
N ALA A 98 -4.69 -3.15 4.80
CA ALA A 98 -3.90 -1.92 4.81
C ALA A 98 -2.77 -1.95 5.84
N LEU A 99 -3.05 -2.40 7.07
CA LEU A 99 -2.04 -2.57 8.12
C LEU A 99 -0.97 -3.57 7.71
N TRP A 100 -1.36 -4.69 7.10
CA TRP A 100 -0.42 -5.67 6.56
C TRP A 100 0.48 -5.01 5.50
N MET A 101 -0.09 -4.27 4.56
CA MET A 101 0.67 -3.60 3.52
C MET A 101 1.67 -2.60 4.09
N PHE A 102 1.24 -1.75 5.03
CA PHE A 102 2.10 -0.77 5.69
C PHE A 102 3.22 -1.45 6.46
N ALA A 103 2.95 -2.58 7.12
CA ALA A 103 3.96 -3.37 7.82
C ALA A 103 5.01 -3.95 6.85
N ILE A 104 4.60 -4.49 5.69
CA ILE A 104 5.54 -4.95 4.66
C ILE A 104 6.42 -3.78 4.18
N ALA A 105 5.79 -2.66 3.85
CA ALA A 105 6.46 -1.50 3.30
C ALA A 105 7.54 -1.00 4.29
N ARG A 106 7.17 -0.82 5.56
CA ARG A 106 8.06 -0.38 6.65
C ARG A 106 9.19 -1.36 6.96
N ARG A 107 8.89 -2.67 7.08
CA ARG A 107 9.91 -3.72 7.34
C ARG A 107 10.93 -3.81 6.21
N ARG A 108 10.49 -3.61 4.97
CA ARG A 108 11.39 -3.64 3.81
C ARG A 108 12.36 -2.46 3.81
N TRP A 109 11.90 -1.26 4.14
CA TRP A 109 12.78 -0.09 4.19
C TRP A 109 13.78 -0.15 5.32
N GLN A 110 13.41 -0.72 6.48
CA GLN A 110 14.37 -0.98 7.56
C GLN A 110 15.51 -1.90 7.12
N ARG A 111 15.26 -2.86 6.23
CA ARG A 111 16.28 -3.77 5.69
C ARG A 111 17.15 -3.16 4.58
N GLN A 112 16.73 -2.05 3.97
CA GLN A 112 17.49 -1.37 2.91
C GLN A 112 18.35 -0.21 3.43
N ARG A 113 18.23 0.15 4.72
CA ARG A 113 19.24 0.98 5.38
C ARG A 113 20.52 0.16 5.44
N PRO A 114 21.65 0.66 4.92
CA PRO A 114 22.92 -0.07 5.01
C PRO A 114 23.35 -0.04 6.47
N THR A 115 23.00 -1.08 7.23
CA THR A 115 23.83 -1.48 8.35
C THR A 115 25.18 -1.83 7.74
N GLN A 116 26.17 -0.99 8.01
CA GLN A 116 27.57 -1.25 7.76
C GLN A 116 27.93 -2.57 8.44
N VAL A 117 27.81 -3.68 7.71
CA VAL A 117 28.26 -5.00 8.15
C VAL A 117 29.35 -5.42 7.19
N GLN A 118 30.53 -5.56 7.78
CA GLN A 118 31.78 -6.14 7.26
C GLN A 118 31.55 -7.14 6.10
N PRO A 119 32.37 -7.12 5.03
CA PRO A 119 32.28 -8.13 3.99
C PRO A 119 32.76 -9.47 4.55
N THR A 120 31.83 -10.33 4.98
CA THR A 120 32.12 -11.76 5.16
C THR A 120 31.86 -12.48 3.85
N PHE A 121 32.93 -12.98 3.24
CA PHE A 121 32.88 -13.90 2.12
C PHE A 121 32.04 -15.12 2.52
N HIS A 122 30.87 -15.30 1.92
CA HIS A 122 30.11 -16.53 2.04
C HIS A 122 29.79 -17.09 0.65
N SER A 123 30.19 -18.35 0.51
CA SER A 123 30.00 -19.26 -0.61
C SER A 123 28.54 -19.32 -1.07
N VAL A 124 28.38 -19.36 -2.40
CA VAL A 124 27.10 -19.47 -3.11
C VAL A 124 26.48 -20.85 -2.84
N PRO A 125 25.31 -20.96 -2.18
CA PRO A 125 24.53 -22.19 -2.25
C PRO A 125 23.66 -22.14 -3.51
N GLN A 126 23.66 -23.23 -4.28
CA GLN A 126 22.76 -23.45 -5.41
C GLN A 126 21.29 -23.27 -4.95
N ARG A 127 20.65 -22.18 -5.39
CA ARG A 127 19.26 -21.85 -5.04
C ARG A 127 18.28 -22.48 -6.02
N GLY A 128 17.50 -23.45 -5.53
CA GLY A 128 16.50 -24.19 -6.30
C GLY A 128 15.32 -23.36 -6.82
N PHE A 129 14.54 -23.96 -7.72
CA PHE A 129 13.40 -23.33 -8.41
C PHE A 129 12.35 -22.75 -7.43
N LEU A 130 12.18 -23.37 -6.26
CA LEU A 130 11.29 -22.92 -5.17
C LEU A 130 11.75 -21.60 -4.52
N THR A 131 13.05 -21.36 -4.38
CA THR A 131 13.57 -20.06 -3.89
C THR A 131 13.49 -18.97 -4.96
N ARG A 132 13.42 -19.33 -6.24
CA ARG A 132 13.17 -18.41 -7.37
C ARG A 132 11.70 -17.97 -7.43
N ALA A 133 10.76 -18.89 -7.18
CA ALA A 133 9.33 -18.60 -7.02
C ALA A 133 9.06 -17.71 -5.79
N MET A 134 9.69 -18.00 -4.64
CA MET A 134 9.70 -17.11 -3.48
C MET A 134 10.40 -15.76 -3.75
N GLY A 135 11.35 -15.71 -4.69
CA GLY A 135 11.99 -14.48 -5.16
C GLY A 135 11.12 -13.62 -6.10
N LEU A 136 10.10 -14.21 -6.73
CA LEU A 136 9.02 -13.53 -7.45
C LEU A 136 7.98 -12.95 -6.45
N MET A 137 7.80 -13.59 -5.29
CA MET A 137 7.12 -13.03 -4.10
C MET A 137 7.97 -11.99 -3.35
N SER A 138 8.84 -11.25 -4.05
CA SER A 138 9.51 -10.13 -3.43
C SER A 138 8.46 -9.12 -2.99
N GLY A 139 8.40 -8.84 -1.68
CA GLY A 139 7.31 -8.12 -0.99
C GLY A 139 6.71 -6.85 -1.63
N ILE A 140 7.33 -6.22 -2.62
CA ILE A 140 6.71 -5.12 -3.38
C ILE A 140 5.64 -5.62 -4.36
N ASN A 141 5.80 -6.80 -4.98
CA ASN A 141 4.68 -7.42 -5.72
C ASN A 141 3.49 -7.63 -4.79
N MET A 142 3.76 -8.00 -3.52
CA MET A 142 2.72 -8.15 -2.50
C MET A 142 2.06 -6.82 -2.16
N THR A 143 2.82 -5.72 -2.04
CA THR A 143 2.26 -4.37 -1.83
C THR A 143 1.39 -3.93 -3.00
N VAL A 144 1.78 -4.21 -4.25
CA VAL A 144 0.93 -3.87 -5.41
C VAL A 144 -0.33 -4.73 -5.44
N ILE A 145 -0.21 -6.05 -5.25
CA ILE A 145 -1.36 -6.97 -5.22
C ILE A 145 -2.33 -6.61 -4.11
N LEU A 146 -1.83 -6.33 -2.90
CA LEU A 146 -2.67 -5.89 -1.79
C LEU A 146 -3.30 -4.51 -2.06
N GLY A 147 -2.59 -3.60 -2.73
CA GLY A 147 -3.11 -2.28 -3.06
C GLY A 147 -4.26 -2.34 -4.05
N ILE A 148 -4.11 -3.18 -5.08
CA ILE A 148 -5.17 -3.52 -6.02
C ILE A 148 -6.35 -4.17 -5.28
N ALA A 149 -6.08 -5.12 -4.38
CA ALA A 149 -7.13 -5.78 -3.59
C ALA A 149 -7.89 -4.79 -2.70
N VAL A 150 -7.20 -3.83 -2.05
CA VAL A 150 -7.82 -2.78 -1.24
C VAL A 150 -8.66 -1.84 -2.10
N PHE A 151 -8.21 -1.51 -3.30
CA PHE A 151 -8.97 -0.70 -4.25
C PHE A 151 -10.25 -1.41 -4.71
N PHE A 152 -10.12 -2.68 -5.11
CA PHE A 152 -11.25 -3.53 -5.50
C PHE A 152 -12.26 -3.69 -4.36
N LEU A 153 -11.78 -3.90 -3.12
CA LEU A 153 -12.66 -4.03 -1.96
C LEU A 153 -13.39 -2.71 -1.64
N SER A 154 -12.81 -1.56 -2.00
CA SER A 154 -13.46 -0.26 -1.85
C SER A 154 -14.63 -0.09 -2.82
N ASP A 155 -14.49 -0.61 -4.03
CA ASP A 155 -15.53 -0.61 -5.06
C ASP A 155 -16.65 -1.59 -4.72
N LEU A 156 -16.28 -2.78 -4.22
CA LEU A 156 -17.22 -3.75 -3.68
C LEU A 156 -18.04 -3.18 -2.50
N LEU A 157 -17.43 -2.32 -1.67
CA LEU A 157 -18.11 -1.62 -0.59
C LEU A 157 -19.20 -0.67 -1.10
N ALA A 158 -18.90 0.06 -2.18
CA ALA A 158 -19.84 0.98 -2.80
C ALA A 158 -21.00 0.20 -3.42
N PHE A 159 -20.71 -0.91 -4.08
CA PHE A 159 -21.70 -1.80 -4.68
C PHE A 159 -22.65 -2.43 -3.64
N ILE A 160 -22.12 -3.03 -2.57
CA ILE A 160 -22.93 -3.62 -1.49
C ILE A 160 -23.79 -2.53 -0.82
N PHE A 161 -23.25 -1.33 -0.64
CA PHE A 161 -24.01 -0.22 -0.06
C PHE A 161 -25.14 0.25 -0.97
N GLU A 162 -24.93 0.31 -2.29
CA GLU A 162 -25.97 0.63 -3.27
C GLU A 162 -27.04 -0.48 -3.37
N GLU A 163 -26.66 -1.76 -3.33
CA GLU A 163 -27.61 -2.89 -3.30
C GLU A 163 -28.41 -2.92 -1.99
N GLY A 164 -27.76 -2.74 -0.84
CA GLY A 164 -28.42 -2.68 0.47
C GLY A 164 -29.40 -1.50 0.61
N LEU A 165 -29.14 -0.38 -0.08
CA LEU A 165 -30.06 0.76 -0.14
C LEU A 165 -31.19 0.58 -1.16
N THR A 166 -30.99 -0.21 -2.21
CA THR A 166 -32.00 -0.42 -3.27
C THR A 166 -32.88 -1.66 -3.07
N GLY A 167 -32.57 -2.51 -2.08
CA GLY A 167 -33.43 -3.61 -1.65
C GLY A 167 -33.69 -4.66 -2.74
N ARG A 168 -32.73 -4.87 -3.63
CA ARG A 168 -32.76 -5.91 -4.66
C ARG A 168 -31.60 -6.88 -4.50
#